data_AF-A0AAD5DEE6-F1
#
_entry.id   AF-A0AAD5DEE6-F1
#
_cell.length_a   1.000
_cell.length_b   1.000
_cell.length_c   1.000
_cell.angle_alpha   90.00
_cell.angle_beta   90.00
_cell.angle_gamma   90.00
#
_symmetry.space_group_name_H-M   'P 1'
#
loop_
_entity.id
_entity.type
_entity.pdbx_description
1 polymer ?
#
loop_
_entity_poly.entity_id
_entity_poly.type
_entity_poly.pdbx_seq_one_letter_code
_entity_poly.pdbx_strand_id
1 'polypeptide(L)'
;MQAAAQVLRSCDVAAWRDLVPLCRALRETLTSLRELSHFTREVYEVAADVCTRAGDYPEALKALQQLVHLIYPALAAQEAALAAAETAAAAPAERAQAAVGLGATAHESTAAAGSVSGSSSSSGSSGGSSSRVPAAASAPHCWDDDSDAAEEDWAALAGGVAALDGASLAAALHRSRFQRWPEAAGALVAYFSCVQGPREGRLDTLATLRRLPRPLLATREVQAALALAAALAAGDYVRLFRLQAAGPPLVRLVAGAATGAARERALAVMATAYRNIAAAAVCRALALSMPGLLGCLKALADREHVGAGRALGGLQMEERPEAADLVFKG
;
A
#
# COMPACT_ATOMS: atom_id res chain seq x y z
N MET A 1 -36.11 3.87 0.32
CA MET A 1 -34.78 4.52 0.21
C MET A 1 -33.59 3.58 0.41
N GLN A 2 -33.70 2.46 1.13
CA GLN A 2 -32.55 1.58 1.43
C GLN A 2 -32.18 0.57 0.32
N ALA A 3 -33.16 0.01 -0.40
CA ALA A 3 -32.89 -0.78 -1.61
C ALA A 3 -32.18 0.06 -2.69
N ALA A 4 -32.51 1.35 -2.79
CA ALA A 4 -31.83 2.27 -3.68
C ALA A 4 -30.36 2.48 -3.28
N ALA A 5 -30.01 2.56 -1.99
CA ALA A 5 -28.62 2.71 -1.55
C ALA A 5 -27.76 1.45 -1.78
N GLN A 6 -28.35 0.25 -1.64
CA GLN A 6 -27.67 -1.00 -1.99
C GLN A 6 -27.53 -1.16 -3.51
N VAL A 7 -28.59 -0.87 -4.28
CA VAL A 7 -28.56 -0.85 -5.75
C VAL A 7 -27.53 0.16 -6.25
N LEU A 8 -27.48 1.36 -5.68
CA LEU A 8 -26.49 2.38 -6.01
C LEU A 8 -25.06 1.91 -5.68
N ARG A 9 -24.83 1.25 -4.54
CA ARG A 9 -23.51 0.68 -4.22
C ARG A 9 -23.11 -0.48 -5.14
N SER A 10 -24.05 -1.34 -5.55
CA SER A 10 -23.76 -2.42 -6.50
C SER A 10 -23.58 -1.92 -7.93
N CYS A 11 -24.31 -0.88 -8.34
CA CYS A 11 -24.12 -0.20 -9.62
C CYS A 11 -22.76 0.51 -9.66
N ASP A 12 -22.33 1.10 -8.54
CA ASP A 12 -21.03 1.74 -8.42
C ASP A 12 -19.90 0.72 -8.61
N VAL A 13 -19.93 -0.42 -7.91
CA VAL A 13 -18.91 -1.49 -8.07
C VAL A 13 -18.88 -2.07 -9.49
N ALA A 14 -20.05 -2.27 -10.12
CA ALA A 14 -20.11 -2.74 -11.52
C ALA A 14 -19.45 -1.74 -12.48
N ALA A 15 -19.74 -0.44 -12.31
CA ALA A 15 -19.10 0.61 -13.11
C ALA A 15 -17.57 0.65 -12.92
N TRP A 16 -17.06 0.45 -11.70
CA TRP A 16 -15.62 0.35 -11.47
C TRP A 16 -15.00 -0.87 -12.14
N ARG A 17 -15.70 -2.01 -12.18
CA ARG A 17 -15.21 -3.24 -12.84
C ARG A 17 -15.06 -3.08 -14.34
N ASP A 18 -15.96 -2.35 -14.99
CA ASP A 18 -15.88 -2.08 -16.44
C ASP A 18 -14.67 -1.21 -16.81
N LEU A 19 -14.14 -0.42 -15.86
CA LEU A 19 -12.95 0.41 -16.05
C LEU A 19 -11.63 -0.35 -15.86
N VAL A 20 -11.62 -1.49 -15.15
CA VAL A 20 -10.39 -2.25 -14.87
C VAL A 20 -9.66 -2.67 -16.16
N PRO A 21 -10.33 -3.23 -17.20
CA PRO A 21 -9.67 -3.59 -18.46
C PRO A 21 -9.06 -2.39 -19.18
N LEU A 22 -9.70 -1.21 -19.13
CA LEU A 22 -9.20 0.01 -19.75
C LEU A 22 -7.94 0.51 -19.02
N CYS A 23 -7.95 0.53 -17.69
CA CYS A 23 -6.78 0.87 -16.88
C CYS A 23 -5.62 -0.11 -17.11
N ARG A 24 -5.92 -1.40 -17.28
CA ARG A 24 -4.93 -2.42 -17.61
C ARG A 24 -4.30 -2.17 -18.98
N ALA A 25 -5.11 -2.01 -20.02
CA ALA A 25 -4.63 -1.75 -21.37
C ALA A 25 -3.76 -0.47 -21.44
N LEU A 26 -4.17 0.59 -20.74
CA LEU A 26 -3.40 1.83 -20.67
C LEU A 26 -2.05 1.63 -19.97
N ARG A 27 -2.00 0.93 -18.83
CA ARG A 27 -0.73 0.62 -18.14
C ARG A 27 0.20 -0.24 -19.00
N GLU A 28 -0.34 -1.26 -19.68
CA GLU A 28 0.43 -2.11 -20.60
C GLU A 28 0.99 -1.30 -21.77
N THR A 29 0.21 -0.35 -22.30
CA THR A 29 0.66 0.56 -23.37
C THR A 29 1.76 1.50 -22.91
N LEU A 30 1.63 2.11 -21.73
CA LEU A 30 2.69 2.95 -21.17
C LEU A 30 3.96 2.16 -20.85
N THR A 31 3.79 0.89 -20.48
CA THR A 31 4.90 -0.03 -20.24
C THR A 31 5.62 -0.40 -21.52
N SER A 32 4.90 -0.62 -22.62
CA SER A 32 5.51 -0.88 -23.92
C SER A 32 6.20 0.36 -24.51
N LEU A 33 5.68 1.56 -24.24
CA LEU A 33 6.31 2.83 -24.61
C LEU A 33 7.58 3.15 -23.81
N ARG A 34 7.81 2.47 -22.69
CA ARG A 34 8.99 2.68 -21.81
C ARG A 34 9.11 4.12 -21.30
N GLU A 35 7.97 4.81 -21.19
CA GLU A 35 7.94 6.21 -20.76
C GLU A 35 7.72 6.32 -19.25
N LEU A 36 8.75 6.78 -18.54
CA LEU A 36 8.63 7.19 -17.14
C LEU A 36 8.36 8.69 -17.08
N SER A 37 7.11 9.06 -16.78
CA SER A 37 6.68 10.45 -16.68
C SER A 37 5.70 10.66 -15.53
N HIS A 38 5.40 11.93 -15.21
CA HIS A 38 4.32 12.26 -14.29
C HIS A 38 2.95 11.76 -14.77
N PHE A 39 2.73 11.69 -16.08
CA PHE A 39 1.51 11.11 -16.64
C PHE A 39 1.44 9.60 -16.33
N THR A 40 2.55 8.87 -16.49
CA THR A 40 2.62 7.45 -16.14
C THR A 40 2.28 7.22 -14.67
N ARG A 41 2.80 8.07 -13.78
CA ARG A 41 2.45 8.03 -12.35
C ARG A 41 0.95 8.21 -12.12
N GLU A 42 0.34 9.24 -12.71
CA GLU A 42 -1.10 9.52 -12.57
C GLU A 42 -1.97 8.37 -13.07
N VAL A 43 -1.59 7.74 -14.19
CA VAL A 43 -2.30 6.57 -14.71
C VAL A 43 -2.25 5.40 -13.73
N TYR A 44 -1.09 5.12 -13.14
CA TYR A 44 -0.96 4.04 -12.18
C TYR A 44 -1.67 4.34 -10.85
N GLU A 45 -1.65 5.61 -10.41
CA GLU A 45 -2.41 6.10 -9.27
C GLU A 45 -3.92 5.88 -9.45
N VAL A 46 -4.46 6.28 -10.61
CA VAL A 46 -5.88 6.06 -10.95
C VAL A 46 -6.18 4.57 -11.09
N ALA A 47 -5.29 3.78 -11.69
CA ALA A 47 -5.48 2.34 -11.79
C ALA A 47 -5.58 1.68 -10.41
N ALA A 48 -4.76 2.10 -9.44
CA ALA A 48 -4.84 1.60 -8.07
C ALA A 48 -6.20 1.95 -7.43
N ASP A 49 -6.70 3.18 -7.62
CA ASP A 49 -8.02 3.60 -7.11
C ASP A 49 -9.16 2.79 -7.76
N VAL A 50 -9.13 2.62 -9.08
CA VAL A 50 -10.15 1.89 -9.84
C VAL A 50 -10.17 0.41 -9.43
N CYS A 51 -9.00 -0.24 -9.40
CA CYS A 51 -8.91 -1.67 -9.08
C CYS A 51 -9.33 -1.96 -7.63
N THR A 52 -8.93 -1.11 -6.67
CA THR A 52 -9.34 -1.25 -5.27
C THR A 52 -10.85 -1.06 -5.09
N ARG A 53 -11.48 -0.10 -5.80
CA ARG A 53 -12.94 0.12 -5.77
C ARG A 53 -13.73 -0.99 -6.46
N ALA A 54 -13.19 -1.55 -7.53
CA ALA A 54 -13.76 -2.70 -8.24
C ALA A 54 -13.68 -4.01 -7.43
N GLY A 55 -12.82 -4.04 -6.40
CA GLY A 55 -12.48 -5.23 -5.64
C GLY A 55 -11.53 -6.18 -6.38
N ASP A 56 -10.88 -5.70 -7.46
CA ASP A 56 -9.84 -6.43 -8.18
C ASP A 56 -8.49 -6.18 -7.50
N TYR A 57 -8.31 -6.81 -6.34
CA TYR A 57 -7.12 -6.66 -5.52
C TYR A 57 -5.83 -7.17 -6.19
N PRO A 58 -5.82 -8.26 -6.98
CA PRO A 58 -4.63 -8.66 -7.74
C PRO A 58 -4.12 -7.58 -8.69
N GLU A 59 -5.00 -6.94 -9.46
CA GLU A 59 -4.58 -5.84 -10.35
C GLU A 59 -4.19 -4.58 -9.57
N ALA A 60 -4.87 -4.31 -8.44
CA ALA A 60 -4.46 -3.22 -7.54
C ALA A 60 -3.05 -3.43 -6.99
N LEU A 61 -2.66 -4.66 -6.64
CA LEU A 61 -1.32 -4.97 -6.13
C LEU A 61 -0.25 -4.63 -7.16
N LYS A 62 -0.42 -5.05 -8.41
CA LYS A 62 0.52 -4.75 -9.50
C LYS A 62 0.72 -3.24 -9.67
N ALA A 63 -0.38 -2.48 -9.65
CA ALA A 63 -0.31 -1.02 -9.74
C ALA A 63 0.42 -0.39 -8.54
N LEU A 64 0.12 -0.84 -7.31
CA LEU A 64 0.76 -0.35 -6.09
C LEU A 64 2.25 -0.68 -6.02
N GLN A 65 2.64 -1.90 -6.37
CA GLN A 65 4.06 -2.31 -6.42
C GLN A 65 4.83 -1.45 -7.40
N GLN A 66 4.32 -1.26 -8.62
CA GLN A 66 4.98 -0.43 -9.64
C GLN A 66 5.08 1.03 -9.19
N LEU A 67 4.04 1.60 -8.57
CA LEU A 67 4.10 2.95 -8.02
C LEU A 67 5.19 3.10 -6.97
N VAL A 68 5.14 2.24 -5.94
CA VAL A 68 5.90 2.41 -4.70
C VAL A 68 7.37 2.03 -4.89
N HIS A 69 7.64 0.97 -5.66
CA HIS A 69 8.99 0.44 -5.82
C HIS A 69 9.72 0.99 -7.05
N LEU A 70 8.99 1.52 -8.03
CA LEU A 70 9.60 1.95 -9.30
C LEU A 70 9.32 3.41 -9.64
N ILE A 71 8.06 3.76 -9.87
CA ILE A 71 7.69 5.05 -10.48
C ILE A 71 8.03 6.21 -9.55
N TYR A 72 7.58 6.18 -8.30
CA TYR A 72 7.84 7.28 -7.37
C TYR A 72 9.34 7.44 -7.04
N PRO A 73 10.10 6.39 -6.70
CA PRO A 73 11.55 6.51 -6.49
C PRO A 73 12.28 7.11 -7.70
N ALA A 74 11.98 6.63 -8.91
CA ALA A 74 12.66 7.06 -10.12
C ALA A 74 12.36 8.52 -10.48
N LEU A 75 11.09 8.94 -10.38
CA LEU A 75 10.71 10.35 -10.58
C LEU A 75 11.33 11.26 -9.52
N ALA A 76 11.35 10.84 -8.25
CA ALA A 76 11.99 11.61 -7.18
C ALA A 76 13.50 11.79 -7.43
N ALA A 77 14.17 10.74 -7.92
CA ALA A 77 15.60 10.78 -8.26
C ALA A 77 15.88 11.72 -9.44
N GLN A 78 15.08 11.63 -10.51
CA GLN A 78 15.19 12.51 -11.67
C GLN A 78 15.08 13.97 -11.27
N GLU A 79 14.14 14.31 -10.41
CA GLU A 79 13.96 15.69 -9.96
C GLU A 79 15.03 16.18 -8.99
N ALA A 80 15.56 15.29 -8.15
CA ALA A 80 16.69 15.61 -7.29
C ALA A 80 17.93 15.91 -8.14
N ALA A 81 18.17 15.11 -9.18
CA ALA A 81 19.27 15.32 -10.13
C ALA A 81 19.10 16.64 -10.90
N LEU A 82 17.90 16.98 -11.36
CA LEU A 82 17.61 18.26 -12.01
C LEU A 82 17.86 19.45 -11.07
N ALA A 83 17.40 19.38 -9.82
CA ALA A 83 17.66 20.43 -8.82
C ALA A 83 19.16 20.56 -8.49
N ALA A 84 19.90 19.45 -8.45
CA ALA A 84 21.35 19.46 -8.28
C ALA A 84 22.08 20.10 -9.47
N ALA A 85 21.61 19.86 -10.69
CA ALA A 85 22.17 20.47 -11.90
C ALA A 85 21.92 21.99 -11.95
N GLU A 86 20.72 22.44 -11.57
CA GLU A 86 20.37 23.87 -11.51
C GLU A 86 21.21 24.62 -10.46
N THR A 87 21.40 24.02 -9.28
CA THR A 87 22.25 24.61 -8.23
C THR A 87 23.73 24.64 -8.61
N ALA A 88 24.23 23.60 -9.29
CA ALA A 88 25.59 23.58 -9.83
C ALA A 88 25.80 24.64 -10.94
N ALA A 89 24.78 24.91 -11.76
CA ALA A 89 24.81 25.94 -12.79
C ALA A 89 24.72 27.37 -12.22
N ALA A 90 24.10 27.56 -11.04
CA ALA A 90 24.01 28.85 -10.36
C ALA A 90 25.29 29.24 -9.58
N ALA A 91 26.06 28.25 -9.09
CA ALA A 91 27.30 28.45 -8.33
C ALA A 91 28.41 29.28 -9.04
N PRO A 92 28.65 29.19 -10.37
CA PRO A 92 29.63 30.05 -11.04
C PRO A 92 29.19 31.51 -11.18
N ALA A 93 27.89 31.82 -11.15
CA ALA A 93 27.39 33.19 -11.29
C ALA A 93 27.57 34.03 -9.99
N GLU A 94 27.37 33.41 -8.82
CA GLU A 94 27.64 34.06 -7.52
C GLU A 94 29.13 34.28 -7.27
N ARG A 95 30.02 33.36 -7.72
CA ARG A 95 31.47 33.57 -7.62
C ARG A 95 31.97 34.69 -8.53
N ALA A 96 31.36 34.90 -9.70
CA ALA A 96 31.68 36.04 -10.57
C ALA A 96 31.19 37.38 -9.98
N GLN A 97 30.04 37.40 -9.29
CA GLN A 97 29.54 38.60 -8.61
C GLN A 97 30.28 38.90 -7.30
N ALA A 98 30.74 37.88 -6.57
CA ALA A 98 31.59 38.04 -5.39
C ALA A 98 33.01 38.53 -5.75
N ALA A 99 33.53 38.17 -6.94
CA ALA A 99 34.82 38.65 -7.43
C ALA A 99 34.81 40.13 -7.86
N VAL A 100 33.64 40.72 -8.17
CA VAL A 100 33.50 42.15 -8.46
C VAL A 100 33.42 43.00 -7.17
N GLY A 101 33.15 42.39 -6.02
CA GLY A 101 33.03 43.08 -4.72
C GLY A 101 34.28 43.08 -3.83
N LEU A 102 35.36 42.39 -4.21
CA LEU A 102 36.57 42.23 -3.37
C LEU A 102 37.82 42.77 -4.08
N GLY A 103 37.73 44.00 -4.57
CA GLY A 103 38.89 44.81 -4.92
C GLY A 103 39.37 45.62 -3.72
N ALA A 104 40.10 44.98 -2.79
CA ALA A 104 41.14 45.60 -1.95
C ALA A 104 41.51 44.66 -0.78
N THR A 105 42.62 43.93 -0.91
CA THR A 105 43.89 44.15 -0.21
C THR A 105 44.73 42.88 -0.34
N ALA A 106 45.85 43.00 -1.04
CA ALA A 106 46.87 41.99 -1.11
C ALA A 106 47.60 41.88 0.24
N HIS A 107 47.88 40.65 0.68
CA HIS A 107 49.18 40.37 1.29
C HIS A 107 49.62 38.93 0.99
N GLU A 108 50.85 38.90 0.53
CA GLU A 108 51.72 37.81 0.13
C GLU A 108 52.18 36.96 1.32
N SER A 109 52.18 35.62 1.16
CA SER A 109 53.03 34.71 1.94
C SER A 109 53.09 33.32 1.30
N THR A 110 54.32 32.89 1.06
CA THR A 110 54.84 31.70 0.38
C THR A 110 54.87 30.39 1.20
N ALA A 111 55.02 29.28 0.46
CA ALA A 111 55.54 27.94 0.82
C ALA A 111 54.58 26.97 1.56
N ALA A 112 54.59 25.63 1.41
CA ALA A 112 55.54 24.70 0.81
C ALA A 112 54.86 23.38 0.36
N ALA A 113 55.64 22.56 -0.34
CA ALA A 113 55.36 21.28 -0.95
C ALA A 113 54.90 20.13 -0.02
N GLY A 114 54.26 19.12 -0.63
CA GLY A 114 54.00 17.83 -0.02
C GLY A 114 53.24 16.88 -0.96
N SER A 115 53.95 16.27 -1.90
CA SER A 115 53.47 15.13 -2.68
C SER A 115 53.47 13.87 -1.81
N VAL A 116 52.47 13.00 -1.97
CA VAL A 116 52.69 11.54 -1.89
C VAL A 116 51.58 10.80 -2.62
N SER A 117 52.03 10.08 -3.64
CA SER A 117 51.34 9.04 -4.38
C SER A 117 51.06 7.81 -3.52
N GLY A 118 50.01 7.07 -3.84
CA GLY A 118 49.71 5.77 -3.26
C GLY A 118 48.70 5.00 -4.10
N SER A 119 49.18 4.37 -5.17
CA SER A 119 48.45 3.37 -5.95
C SER A 119 48.60 1.99 -5.30
N SER A 120 47.52 1.23 -5.18
CA SER A 120 47.54 -0.21 -5.49
C SER A 120 46.15 -0.85 -5.43
N SER A 121 45.80 -1.39 -6.59
CA SER A 121 44.84 -2.42 -6.97
C SER A 121 44.79 -3.69 -6.11
N SER A 122 43.62 -4.33 -6.06
CA SER A 122 43.53 -5.80 -6.17
C SER A 122 42.16 -6.24 -6.70
N SER A 123 42.20 -6.85 -7.89
CA SER A 123 41.19 -7.66 -8.56
C SER A 123 41.05 -9.05 -7.93
N GLY A 124 39.84 -9.62 -7.92
CA GLY A 124 39.60 -11.01 -7.59
C GLY A 124 38.32 -11.54 -8.24
N SER A 125 38.48 -12.18 -9.40
CA SER A 125 37.48 -13.02 -10.06
C SER A 125 37.75 -14.50 -9.74
N SER A 126 36.70 -15.33 -9.64
CA SER A 126 36.57 -16.77 -10.05
C SER A 126 35.33 -17.35 -9.35
N GLY A 127 34.29 -17.82 -10.08
CA GLY A 127 34.09 -19.23 -10.47
C GLY A 127 33.42 -20.02 -9.33
N GLY A 128 32.33 -20.76 -9.43
CA GLY A 128 31.60 -21.43 -10.51
C GLY A 128 30.96 -22.69 -9.91
N SER A 129 29.95 -23.24 -10.57
CA SER A 129 29.43 -24.63 -10.47
C SER A 129 28.15 -24.90 -9.66
N SER A 130 27.08 -25.07 -10.45
CA SER A 130 26.09 -26.15 -10.42
C SER A 130 26.23 -27.25 -9.37
N SER A 131 25.14 -27.50 -8.64
CA SER A 131 24.74 -28.85 -8.26
C SER A 131 23.24 -29.03 -8.51
N ARG A 132 22.92 -30.16 -9.13
CA ARG A 132 21.60 -30.56 -9.64
C ARG A 132 21.09 -31.74 -8.77
N VAL A 133 19.76 -31.87 -8.67
CA VAL A 133 18.94 -33.10 -8.42
C VAL A 133 18.58 -33.41 -6.93
N PRO A 134 17.44 -34.08 -6.57
CA PRO A 134 16.19 -34.46 -7.28
C PRO A 134 14.85 -33.99 -6.62
N ALA A 135 13.77 -34.37 -7.33
CA ALA A 135 12.33 -34.18 -7.18
C ALA A 135 11.59 -34.64 -5.89
N ALA A 136 10.37 -34.08 -5.81
CA ALA A 136 9.08 -34.65 -5.39
C ALA A 136 8.58 -34.36 -3.97
N ALA A 137 7.70 -33.36 -3.85
CA ALA A 137 6.43 -33.44 -3.13
C ALA A 137 5.51 -32.30 -3.58
N SER A 138 4.28 -32.65 -3.96
CA SER A 138 3.24 -31.76 -4.48
C SER A 138 2.97 -30.56 -3.57
N ALA A 139 3.16 -29.36 -4.10
CA ALA A 139 2.88 -28.08 -3.46
C ALA A 139 1.80 -27.31 -4.26
N PRO A 140 1.02 -26.43 -3.61
CA PRO A 140 -0.19 -25.82 -4.16
C PRO A 140 0.16 -24.73 -5.17
N HIS A 141 -0.76 -24.50 -6.13
CA HIS A 141 -0.71 -23.49 -7.19
C HIS A 141 0.21 -22.29 -6.88
N CYS A 142 1.45 -22.36 -7.39
CA CYS A 142 2.30 -21.20 -7.58
C CYS A 142 1.76 -20.42 -8.77
N TRP A 143 1.61 -19.12 -8.61
CA TRP A 143 1.37 -18.23 -9.74
C TRP A 143 2.65 -18.26 -10.58
N ASP A 144 2.54 -18.65 -11.85
CA ASP A 144 3.66 -18.57 -12.79
C ASP A 144 4.11 -17.10 -12.87
N ASP A 145 5.36 -16.92 -12.50
CA ASP A 145 6.09 -15.67 -12.33
C ASP A 145 6.61 -15.17 -13.69
N ASP A 146 5.71 -14.91 -14.63
CA ASP A 146 6.06 -14.29 -15.93
C ASP A 146 6.30 -12.76 -15.79
N SER A 147 6.59 -12.27 -14.57
CA SER A 147 6.76 -10.84 -14.27
C SER A 147 8.22 -10.38 -14.17
N ASP A 148 9.18 -11.30 -14.13
CA ASP A 148 10.60 -10.98 -13.93
C ASP A 148 11.23 -10.24 -15.12
N ALA A 149 10.80 -10.54 -16.35
CA ALA A 149 11.36 -9.91 -17.56
C ALA A 149 11.02 -8.41 -17.67
N ALA A 150 9.97 -7.94 -17.00
CA ALA A 150 9.57 -6.53 -17.02
C ALA A 150 10.27 -5.71 -15.92
N GLU A 151 10.63 -6.29 -14.77
CA GLU A 151 11.29 -5.56 -13.67
C GLU A 151 12.73 -5.14 -14.02
N GLU A 152 13.50 -5.99 -14.71
CA GLU A 152 14.88 -5.68 -15.11
C GLU A 152 14.95 -4.50 -16.12
N ASP A 153 13.96 -4.39 -17.01
CA ASP A 153 13.94 -3.40 -18.09
C ASP A 153 13.61 -1.98 -17.57
N TRP A 154 12.79 -1.88 -16.52
CA TRP A 154 12.50 -0.59 -15.89
C TRP A 154 13.62 -0.08 -14.98
N ALA A 155 14.36 -0.97 -14.32
CA ALA A 155 15.55 -0.58 -13.56
C ALA A 155 16.61 0.05 -14.47
N ALA A 156 16.72 -0.42 -15.73
CA ALA A 156 17.55 0.18 -16.75
C ALA A 156 17.02 1.54 -17.22
N LEU A 157 15.70 1.70 -17.42
CA LEU A 157 15.06 2.97 -17.78
C LEU A 157 15.12 4.03 -16.67
N ALA A 158 15.08 3.60 -15.41
CA ALA A 158 15.28 4.46 -14.25
C ALA A 158 16.75 4.93 -14.10
N GLY A 159 17.62 4.58 -15.06
CA GLY A 159 18.96 5.14 -15.20
C GLY A 159 19.92 4.71 -14.10
N GLY A 160 19.72 3.53 -13.50
CA GLY A 160 20.49 3.10 -12.34
C GLY A 160 20.32 4.10 -11.19
N VAL A 161 19.09 4.26 -10.71
CA VAL A 161 18.73 5.17 -9.62
C VAL A 161 19.74 5.04 -8.49
N ALA A 162 20.67 5.99 -8.41
CA ALA A 162 21.52 6.13 -7.25
C ALA A 162 20.58 6.18 -6.04
N ALA A 163 20.81 5.31 -5.06
CA ALA A 163 19.93 5.13 -3.92
C ALA A 163 19.51 6.52 -3.39
N LEU A 164 18.21 6.81 -3.51
CA LEU A 164 17.67 8.13 -3.17
C LEU A 164 18.04 8.41 -1.71
N ASP A 165 18.80 9.46 -1.46
CA ASP A 165 19.20 9.77 -0.10
C ASP A 165 17.97 10.18 0.74
N GLY A 166 18.09 10.01 2.06
CA GLY A 166 16.97 10.29 2.96
C GLY A 166 16.50 11.76 2.89
N ALA A 167 17.40 12.68 2.58
CA ALA A 167 17.12 14.12 2.49
C ALA A 167 16.35 14.48 1.20
N SER A 168 16.77 13.98 0.04
CA SER A 168 16.07 14.20 -1.23
C SER A 168 14.72 13.51 -1.22
N LEU A 169 14.61 12.33 -0.60
CA LEU A 169 13.33 11.69 -0.37
C LEU A 169 12.41 12.59 0.46
N ALA A 170 12.90 13.07 1.61
CA ALA A 170 12.11 13.95 2.47
C ALA A 170 11.68 15.21 1.71
N ALA A 171 12.57 15.83 0.93
CA ALA A 171 12.23 16.97 0.08
C ALA A 171 11.18 16.62 -0.98
N ALA A 172 11.28 15.46 -1.63
CA ALA A 172 10.31 14.99 -2.62
C ALA A 172 8.91 14.82 -2.01
N LEU A 173 8.82 14.24 -0.81
CA LEU A 173 7.53 14.04 -0.11
C LEU A 173 6.79 15.34 0.21
N HIS A 174 7.48 16.49 0.28
CA HIS A 174 6.83 17.79 0.49
C HIS A 174 6.27 18.39 -0.81
N ARG A 175 6.62 17.84 -1.98
CA ARG A 175 6.12 18.33 -3.27
C ARG A 175 4.73 17.76 -3.54
N SER A 176 3.84 18.60 -4.09
CA SER A 176 2.44 18.22 -4.41
C SER A 176 2.35 16.94 -5.25
N ARG A 177 3.29 16.77 -6.17
CA ARG A 177 3.40 15.65 -7.09
C ARG A 177 3.80 14.30 -6.46
N PHE A 178 4.18 14.25 -5.19
CA PHE A 178 4.44 13.00 -4.44
C PHE A 178 3.54 12.82 -3.22
N GLN A 179 2.51 13.65 -3.04
CA GLN A 179 1.63 13.58 -1.87
C GLN A 179 0.94 12.22 -1.72
N ARG A 180 0.73 11.49 -2.83
CA ARG A 180 0.11 10.17 -2.83
C ARG A 180 1.08 9.01 -2.64
N TRP A 181 2.40 9.27 -2.57
CA TRP A 181 3.38 8.22 -2.35
C TRP A 181 3.25 7.54 -0.98
N PRO A 182 3.13 8.29 0.15
CA PRO A 182 2.84 7.68 1.45
C PRO A 182 1.54 6.87 1.47
N GLU A 183 0.51 7.36 0.79
CA GLU A 183 -0.80 6.70 0.70
C GLU A 183 -0.71 5.37 -0.07
N ALA A 184 -0.04 5.35 -1.22
CA ALA A 184 0.21 4.13 -2.00
C ALA A 184 1.05 3.11 -1.22
N ALA A 185 2.09 3.57 -0.53
CA ALA A 185 2.91 2.70 0.31
C ALA A 185 2.14 2.13 1.51
N GLY A 186 1.32 2.95 2.18
CA GLY A 186 0.42 2.49 3.24
C GLY A 186 -0.59 1.46 2.72
N ALA A 187 -1.15 1.69 1.53
CA ALA A 187 -2.09 0.75 0.89
C ALA A 187 -1.41 -0.58 0.54
N LEU A 188 -0.17 -0.54 0.03
CA LEU A 188 0.62 -1.74 -0.26
C LEU A 188 0.93 -2.54 1.00
N VAL A 189 1.28 -1.88 2.11
CA VAL A 189 1.48 -2.55 3.42
C VAL A 189 0.16 -3.14 3.94
N ALA A 190 -0.95 -2.41 3.81
CA ALA A 190 -2.27 -2.88 4.23
C ALA A 190 -2.75 -4.08 3.40
N TYR A 191 -2.38 -4.15 2.12
CA TYR A 191 -2.79 -5.20 1.19
C TYR A 191 -2.52 -6.60 1.73
N PHE A 192 -1.27 -6.87 2.09
CA PHE A 192 -0.87 -8.22 2.52
C PHE A 192 -1.60 -8.64 3.79
N SER A 193 -1.81 -7.72 4.72
CA SER A 193 -2.54 -8.02 5.96
C SER A 193 -4.05 -8.18 5.73
N CYS A 194 -4.64 -7.37 4.84
CA CYS A 194 -6.09 -7.28 4.67
C CYS A 194 -6.67 -8.23 3.61
N VAL A 195 -5.93 -8.46 2.52
CA VAL A 195 -6.39 -9.25 1.37
C VAL A 195 -5.93 -10.69 1.47
N GLN A 196 -4.62 -10.93 1.66
CA GLN A 196 -4.09 -12.29 1.85
C GLN A 196 -4.34 -12.81 3.28
N GLY A 197 -4.50 -11.89 4.24
CA GLY A 197 -4.81 -12.21 5.62
C GLY A 197 -3.56 -12.24 6.53
N PRO A 198 -3.77 -12.22 7.86
CA PRO A 198 -2.71 -11.90 8.82
C PRO A 198 -1.64 -12.99 8.98
N ARG A 199 -1.88 -14.22 8.52
CA ARG A 199 -0.92 -15.34 8.62
C ARG A 199 -0.06 -15.46 7.38
N GLU A 200 -0.69 -15.44 6.21
CA GLU A 200 -0.04 -15.65 4.92
C GLU A 200 0.74 -14.39 4.51
N GLY A 201 0.15 -13.21 4.62
CA GLY A 201 0.78 -11.96 4.20
C GLY A 201 1.84 -11.39 5.14
N ARG A 202 2.19 -12.05 6.25
CA ARG A 202 3.13 -11.50 7.25
C ARG A 202 4.54 -11.36 6.69
N LEU A 203 5.02 -12.37 5.95
CA LEU A 203 6.35 -12.35 5.37
C LEU A 203 6.45 -11.28 4.28
N ASP A 204 5.44 -11.19 3.43
CA ASP A 204 5.36 -10.18 2.37
C ASP A 204 5.30 -8.77 2.95
N THR A 205 4.50 -8.57 4.01
CA THR A 205 4.46 -7.28 4.74
C THR A 205 5.86 -6.89 5.23
N LEU A 206 6.59 -7.82 5.84
CA LEU A 206 7.95 -7.55 6.32
C LEU A 206 8.95 -7.31 5.17
N ALA A 207 8.81 -8.03 4.06
CA ALA A 207 9.62 -7.82 2.87
C ALA A 207 9.38 -6.44 2.26
N THR A 208 8.11 -6.02 2.13
CA THR A 208 7.74 -4.68 1.69
C THR A 208 8.29 -3.61 2.63
N LEU A 209 8.11 -3.75 3.95
CA LEU A 209 8.61 -2.77 4.92
C LEU A 209 10.13 -2.61 4.88
N ARG A 210 10.87 -3.69 4.61
CA ARG A 210 12.33 -3.64 4.42
C ARG A 210 12.74 -2.88 3.16
N ARG A 211 11.93 -2.91 2.11
CA ARG A 211 12.16 -2.17 0.85
C ARG A 211 11.80 -0.70 0.96
N LEU A 212 10.98 -0.31 1.94
CA LEU A 212 10.56 1.09 2.10
C LEU A 212 11.63 1.93 2.81
N PRO A 213 11.90 3.15 2.32
CA PRO A 213 12.85 4.05 2.96
C PRO A 213 12.30 4.59 4.30
N ARG A 214 13.21 4.82 5.26
CA ARG A 214 12.84 5.24 6.64
C ARG A 214 11.94 6.48 6.73
N PRO A 215 12.17 7.56 5.95
CA PRO A 215 11.27 8.72 5.99
C PRO A 215 9.83 8.37 5.64
N LEU A 216 9.65 7.43 4.70
CA LEU A 216 8.35 6.97 4.27
C LEU A 216 7.68 6.06 5.31
N LEU A 217 8.46 5.24 6.02
CA LEU A 217 7.95 4.46 7.16
C LEU A 217 7.43 5.34 8.31
N ALA A 218 7.97 6.55 8.48
CA ALA A 218 7.55 7.49 9.52
C ALA A 218 6.24 8.24 9.19
N THR A 219 5.72 8.09 7.97
CA THR A 219 4.51 8.80 7.52
C THR A 219 3.25 8.27 8.21
N ARG A 220 2.25 9.14 8.36
CA ARG A 220 0.99 8.81 9.04
C ARG A 220 0.25 7.68 8.31
N GLU A 221 0.37 7.63 7.00
CA GLU A 221 -0.32 6.69 6.12
C GLU A 221 0.19 5.26 6.35
N VAL A 222 1.52 5.08 6.37
CA VAL A 222 2.15 3.79 6.66
C VAL A 222 1.92 3.39 8.11
N GLN A 223 2.02 4.32 9.06
CA GLN A 223 1.73 4.04 10.47
C GLN A 223 0.26 3.63 10.70
N ALA A 224 -0.68 4.24 9.98
CA ALA A 224 -2.09 3.84 10.01
C ALA A 224 -2.29 2.42 9.47
N ALA A 225 -1.63 2.07 8.36
CA ALA A 225 -1.67 0.72 7.80
C ALA A 225 -1.08 -0.33 8.76
N LEU A 226 0.05 -0.02 9.41
CA LEU A 226 0.66 -0.89 10.42
C LEU A 226 -0.22 -1.06 11.66
N ALA A 227 -0.82 0.03 12.15
CA ALA A 227 -1.75 -0.04 13.28
C ALA A 227 -2.99 -0.88 12.94
N LEU A 228 -3.46 -0.81 11.69
CA LEU A 228 -4.58 -1.61 11.19
C LEU A 228 -4.19 -3.09 11.10
N ALA A 229 -3.01 -3.41 10.56
CA ALA A 229 -2.46 -4.76 10.53
C ALA A 229 -2.29 -5.35 11.94
N ALA A 230 -1.79 -4.56 12.89
CA ALA A 230 -1.64 -4.96 14.28
C ALA A 230 -3.00 -5.23 14.95
N ALA A 231 -4.00 -4.37 14.73
CA ALA A 231 -5.36 -4.57 15.24
C ALA A 231 -5.99 -5.86 14.66
N LEU A 232 -5.79 -6.12 13.37
CA LEU A 232 -6.28 -7.34 12.70
C LEU A 232 -5.60 -8.60 13.27
N ALA A 233 -4.29 -8.56 13.47
CA ALA A 233 -3.53 -9.67 14.04
C ALA A 233 -3.89 -9.95 15.52
N ALA A 234 -4.17 -8.89 16.29
CA ALA A 234 -4.60 -9.00 17.68
C ALA A 234 -6.08 -9.42 17.84
N GLY A 235 -6.88 -9.37 16.76
CA GLY A 235 -8.33 -9.58 16.83
C GLY A 235 -9.08 -8.44 17.52
N ASP A 236 -8.49 -7.24 17.62
CA ASP A 236 -9.15 -6.05 18.15
C ASP A 236 -9.99 -5.38 17.04
N TYR A 237 -11.17 -5.94 16.81
CA TYR A 237 -12.07 -5.52 15.73
C TYR A 237 -12.64 -4.11 15.94
N VAL A 238 -12.85 -3.68 17.18
CA VAL A 238 -13.36 -2.33 17.47
C VAL A 238 -12.31 -1.29 17.06
N ARG A 239 -11.04 -1.53 17.42
CA ARG A 239 -9.93 -0.68 16.97
C ARG A 239 -9.74 -0.75 15.47
N LEU A 240 -9.87 -1.93 14.87
CA LEU A 240 -9.78 -2.12 13.41
C LEU A 240 -10.76 -1.21 12.66
N PHE A 241 -12.05 -1.22 13.01
CA PHE A 241 -13.06 -0.40 12.32
C PHE A 241 -12.88 1.09 12.58
N ARG A 242 -12.41 1.49 13.78
CA ARG A 242 -12.07 2.89 14.08
C ARG A 242 -10.88 3.37 13.25
N LEU A 243 -9.82 2.57 13.17
CA LEU A 243 -8.63 2.88 12.36
C LEU A 243 -8.98 2.94 10.88
N GLN A 244 -9.83 2.03 10.39
CA GLN A 244 -10.32 2.08 9.03
C GLN A 244 -11.17 3.33 8.78
N ALA A 245 -12.05 3.76 9.69
CA ALA A 245 -12.83 4.98 9.48
C ALA A 245 -11.94 6.24 9.39
N ALA A 246 -10.87 6.27 10.18
CA ALA A 246 -9.94 7.41 10.28
C ALA A 246 -8.74 7.36 9.31
N GLY A 247 -8.62 6.29 8.53
CA GLY A 247 -7.45 6.04 7.68
C GLY A 247 -7.39 6.91 6.42
N PRO A 248 -6.25 6.93 5.72
CA PRO A 248 -6.12 7.54 4.38
C PRO A 248 -7.01 6.85 3.34
N PRO A 249 -7.58 7.57 2.36
CA PRO A 249 -8.57 7.04 1.40
C PRO A 249 -8.23 5.67 0.79
N LEU A 250 -7.04 5.51 0.22
CA LEU A 250 -6.63 4.26 -0.43
C LEU A 250 -6.41 3.12 0.57
N VAL A 251 -5.84 3.42 1.74
CA VAL A 251 -5.70 2.46 2.84
C VAL A 251 -7.08 1.99 3.31
N ARG A 252 -8.07 2.89 3.34
CA ARG A 252 -9.45 2.56 3.72
C ARG A 252 -10.12 1.61 2.72
N LEU A 253 -9.87 1.83 1.43
CA LEU A 253 -10.38 0.99 0.36
C LEU A 253 -9.79 -0.43 0.46
N VAL A 254 -8.46 -0.55 0.59
CA VAL A 254 -7.78 -1.85 0.75
C VAL A 254 -8.21 -2.55 2.04
N ALA A 255 -8.29 -1.83 3.15
CA ALA A 255 -8.80 -2.37 4.42
C ALA A 255 -10.26 -2.84 4.31
N GLY A 256 -11.03 -2.29 3.37
CA GLY A 256 -12.36 -2.73 2.99
C GLY A 256 -12.44 -4.23 2.72
N ALA A 257 -11.41 -4.81 2.09
CA ALA A 257 -11.31 -6.24 1.79
C ALA A 257 -11.45 -7.12 3.03
N ALA A 258 -10.80 -6.71 4.13
CA ALA A 258 -10.79 -7.47 5.38
C ALA A 258 -12.09 -7.31 6.19
N THR A 259 -12.88 -6.25 5.93
CA THR A 259 -13.99 -5.88 6.83
C THR A 259 -15.08 -6.94 6.94
N GLY A 260 -15.45 -7.58 5.83
CA GLY A 260 -16.49 -8.63 5.83
C GLY A 260 -16.09 -9.79 6.73
N ALA A 261 -14.94 -10.39 6.43
CA ALA A 261 -14.40 -11.50 7.22
C ALA A 261 -14.07 -11.12 8.67
N ALA A 262 -13.67 -9.86 8.93
CA ALA A 262 -13.44 -9.37 10.29
C ALA A 262 -14.75 -9.24 11.08
N ARG A 263 -15.82 -8.72 10.47
CA ARG A 263 -17.15 -8.61 11.09
C ARG A 263 -17.75 -9.98 11.40
N GLU A 264 -17.63 -10.93 10.48
CA GLU A 264 -18.07 -12.32 10.69
C GLU A 264 -17.33 -12.96 11.87
N ARG A 265 -16.00 -12.83 11.93
CA ARG A 265 -15.20 -13.35 13.04
C ARG A 265 -15.55 -12.68 14.37
N ALA A 266 -15.71 -11.36 14.38
CA ALA A 266 -16.11 -10.61 15.57
C ALA A 266 -17.49 -11.05 16.09
N LEU A 267 -18.44 -11.26 15.17
CA LEU A 267 -19.79 -11.69 15.50
C LEU A 267 -19.83 -13.14 16.01
N ALA A 268 -19.01 -14.03 15.44
CA ALA A 268 -18.83 -15.38 15.98
C ALA A 268 -18.27 -15.37 17.41
N VAL A 269 -17.28 -14.52 17.70
CA VAL A 269 -16.74 -14.33 19.06
C VAL A 269 -17.80 -13.75 20.00
N MET A 270 -18.61 -12.79 19.55
CA MET A 270 -19.72 -12.26 20.35
C MET A 270 -20.76 -13.35 20.65
N ALA A 271 -21.08 -14.20 19.67
CA ALA A 271 -22.05 -15.28 19.83
C ALA A 271 -21.60 -16.35 20.83
N THR A 272 -20.28 -16.58 20.96
CA THR A 272 -19.75 -17.49 21.97
C THR A 272 -19.66 -16.85 23.35
N ALA A 273 -19.31 -15.56 23.43
CA ALA A 273 -19.13 -14.84 24.68
C ALA A 273 -20.45 -14.44 25.38
N TYR A 274 -21.46 -14.05 24.61
CA TYR A 274 -22.71 -13.50 25.15
C TYR A 274 -23.89 -14.46 24.97
N ARG A 275 -24.78 -14.51 25.96
CA ARG A 275 -26.09 -15.19 25.83
C ARG A 275 -27.09 -14.31 25.07
N ASN A 276 -27.15 -13.04 25.47
CA ASN A 276 -27.97 -11.99 24.89
C ASN A 276 -27.16 -10.69 24.79
N ILE A 277 -27.32 -9.94 23.70
CA ILE A 277 -26.76 -8.60 23.51
C ILE A 277 -27.68 -7.75 22.62
N ALA A 278 -27.87 -6.49 22.96
CA ALA A 278 -28.68 -5.57 22.16
C ALA A 278 -28.12 -5.42 20.74
N ALA A 279 -28.98 -5.53 19.71
CA ALA A 279 -28.59 -5.43 18.30
C ALA A 279 -27.92 -4.07 17.99
N ALA A 280 -28.44 -2.99 18.58
CA ALA A 280 -27.85 -1.66 18.44
C ALA A 280 -26.41 -1.56 18.99
N ALA A 281 -26.09 -2.31 20.05
CA ALA A 281 -24.73 -2.34 20.59
C ALA A 281 -23.77 -3.06 19.64
N VAL A 282 -24.20 -4.17 19.04
CA VAL A 282 -23.43 -4.91 18.03
C VAL A 282 -23.21 -4.07 16.78
N CYS A 283 -24.25 -3.39 16.27
CA CYS A 283 -24.13 -2.49 15.13
C CYS A 283 -23.12 -1.36 15.37
N ARG A 284 -23.13 -0.73 16.56
CA ARG A 284 -22.14 0.28 16.94
C ARG A 284 -20.72 -0.29 17.04
N ALA A 285 -20.56 -1.45 17.66
CA ALA A 285 -19.25 -2.08 17.85
C ALA A 285 -18.60 -2.50 16.53
N LEU A 286 -19.39 -3.01 15.58
CA LEU A 286 -18.92 -3.53 14.29
C LEU A 286 -18.98 -2.49 13.15
N ALA A 287 -19.35 -1.25 13.47
CA ALA A 287 -19.60 -0.18 12.51
C ALA A 287 -20.51 -0.65 11.34
N LEU A 288 -21.62 -1.30 11.70
CA LEU A 288 -22.59 -1.91 10.79
C LEU A 288 -23.94 -1.19 10.85
N SER A 289 -24.63 -1.18 9.71
CA SER A 289 -26.06 -0.90 9.68
C SER A 289 -26.85 -2.18 9.98
N MET A 290 -28.13 -2.06 10.37
CA MET A 290 -28.99 -3.23 10.61
C MET A 290 -29.05 -4.21 9.43
N PRO A 291 -29.19 -3.78 8.17
CA PRO A 291 -29.12 -4.70 7.03
C PRO A 291 -27.76 -5.40 6.91
N GLY A 292 -26.67 -4.70 7.24
CA GLY A 292 -25.33 -5.28 7.25
C GLY A 292 -25.17 -6.35 8.35
N LEU A 293 -25.76 -6.12 9.53
CA LEU A 293 -25.81 -7.12 10.60
C LEU A 293 -26.58 -8.37 10.15
N LEU A 294 -27.75 -8.20 9.53
CA LEU A 294 -28.53 -9.32 8.99
C LEU A 294 -27.75 -10.10 7.93
N GLY A 295 -27.04 -9.40 7.03
CA GLY A 295 -26.17 -10.02 6.05
C GLY A 295 -25.05 -10.84 6.68
N CYS A 296 -24.38 -10.32 7.71
CA CYS A 296 -23.35 -11.05 8.45
C CYS A 296 -23.90 -12.24 9.23
N LEU A 297 -25.06 -12.09 9.87
CA LEU A 297 -25.74 -13.20 10.58
C LEU A 297 -26.14 -14.30 9.61
N LYS A 298 -26.66 -13.95 8.43
CA LYS A 298 -26.98 -14.90 7.36
C LYS A 298 -25.72 -15.62 6.88
N ALA A 299 -24.64 -14.90 6.57
CA ALA A 299 -23.39 -15.51 6.15
C ALA A 299 -22.80 -16.48 7.20
N LEU A 300 -22.96 -16.19 8.50
CA LEU A 300 -22.58 -17.11 9.57
C LEU A 300 -23.53 -18.31 9.69
N ALA A 301 -24.84 -18.10 9.52
CA ALA A 301 -25.84 -19.16 9.55
C ALA A 301 -25.65 -20.14 8.37
N ASP A 302 -25.33 -19.62 7.17
CA ASP A 302 -25.00 -20.40 5.99
C ASP A 302 -23.73 -21.25 6.19
N ARG A 303 -22.86 -20.87 7.14
CA ARG A 303 -21.70 -21.65 7.62
C ARG A 303 -22.00 -22.48 8.86
N GLU A 304 -23.27 -22.80 9.10
CA GLU A 304 -23.76 -23.67 10.17
C GLU A 304 -23.52 -23.15 11.61
N HIS A 305 -23.28 -21.84 11.79
CA HIS A 305 -23.15 -21.29 13.13
C HIS A 305 -24.51 -21.19 13.84
N VAL A 306 -24.84 -22.22 14.64
CA VAL A 306 -26.15 -22.40 15.31
C VAL A 306 -26.63 -21.15 16.06
N GLY A 307 -25.74 -20.50 16.83
CA GLY A 307 -26.10 -19.29 17.57
C GLY A 307 -26.48 -18.11 16.67
N ALA A 308 -25.85 -18.00 15.49
CA ALA A 308 -26.15 -16.93 14.53
C ALA A 308 -27.48 -17.18 13.83
N GLY A 309 -27.80 -18.45 13.50
CA GLY A 309 -29.09 -18.84 12.96
C GLY A 309 -30.25 -18.53 13.91
N ARG A 310 -30.09 -18.79 15.21
CA ARG A 310 -31.10 -18.44 16.24
C ARG A 310 -31.28 -16.92 16.34
N ALA A 311 -30.19 -16.17 16.44
CA ALA A 311 -30.23 -14.72 16.51
C ALA A 311 -30.86 -14.10 15.25
N LEU A 312 -30.57 -14.64 14.07
CA LEU A 312 -31.18 -14.22 12.80
C LEU A 312 -32.70 -14.46 12.79
N GLY A 313 -33.14 -15.66 13.19
CA GLY A 313 -34.57 -16.00 13.25
C GLY A 313 -35.33 -15.11 14.22
N GLY A 314 -34.79 -14.87 15.43
CA GLY A 314 -35.40 -13.97 16.40
C GLY A 314 -35.49 -12.54 15.90
N LEU A 315 -34.42 -12.02 15.29
CA LEU A 315 -34.38 -10.64 14.78
C LEU A 315 -35.33 -10.40 13.59
N GLN A 316 -35.61 -11.42 12.77
CA GLN A 316 -36.55 -11.32 11.64
C GLN A 316 -38.02 -11.30 12.06
N MET A 317 -38.35 -11.82 13.24
CA MET A 317 -39.72 -11.84 13.76
C MET A 317 -40.09 -10.55 14.52
N GLU A 318 -39.09 -9.72 14.84
CA GLU A 318 -39.28 -8.48 15.60
C GLU A 318 -39.75 -7.32 14.70
N GLU A 319 -40.80 -6.61 15.13
CA GLU A 319 -41.30 -5.42 14.43
C GLU A 319 -40.31 -4.24 14.49
N ARG A 320 -39.46 -4.21 15.53
CA ARG A 320 -38.46 -3.16 15.76
C ARG A 320 -37.07 -3.78 16.00
N PRO A 321 -36.36 -4.17 14.92
CA PRO A 321 -35.09 -4.89 15.05
C PRO A 321 -33.96 -4.05 15.67
N GLU A 322 -34.11 -2.72 15.72
CA GLU A 322 -33.13 -1.82 16.36
C GLU A 322 -33.17 -1.85 17.89
N ALA A 323 -34.34 -2.15 18.48
CA ALA A 323 -34.53 -2.28 19.93
C ALA A 323 -34.43 -3.73 20.40
N ALA A 324 -34.30 -4.68 19.46
CA ALA A 324 -34.28 -6.09 19.73
C ALA A 324 -32.93 -6.56 20.32
N ASP A 325 -33.05 -7.64 21.07
CA ASP A 325 -31.97 -8.33 21.74
C ASP A 325 -31.57 -9.58 20.91
N LEU A 326 -30.28 -9.73 20.61
CA LEU A 326 -29.76 -10.87 19.89
C LEU A 326 -29.54 -12.04 20.84
N VAL A 327 -30.39 -13.06 20.74
CA VAL A 327 -30.27 -14.28 21.54
C VAL A 327 -29.43 -15.32 20.80
N PHE A 328 -28.20 -15.53 21.27
CA PHE A 328 -27.28 -16.52 20.69
C PHE A 328 -27.40 -17.91 21.34
N LYS A 329 -27.78 -17.96 22.61
CA LYS A 329 -27.93 -19.21 23.39
C LYS A 329 -29.33 -19.32 23.97
N GLY A 330 -29.98 -20.43 23.68
CA GLY A 330 -31.27 -20.87 24.24
C GLY A 330 -31.05 -22.18 24.96
#